data_AF-A0A535TXR9-F1
#
_entry.id   AF-A0A535TXR9-F1
#
_cell.length_a   1.000
_cell.length_b   1.000
_cell.length_c   1.000
_cell.angle_alpha   90.00
_cell.angle_beta   90.00
_cell.angle_gamma   90.00
#
_symmetry.space_group_name_H-M   'P 1'
#
loop_
_entity.id
_entity.type
_entity.pdbx_description
1 polymer ?
#
loop_
_entity_poly.entity_id
_entity_poly.type
_entity_poly.pdbx_seq_one_letter_code
_entity_poly.pdbx_strand_id
1 'polypeptide(L)' 'MIDHLQRSYGLSRPDAYMFCSVIVDLKLCEVVDAPNWVVSAFLPQSVFATPS' A
#
# COMPACT_ATOMS: atom_id res chain seq x y z
N MET A 1 -0.07 -5.57 -0.74
CA MET A 1 0.44 -4.23 -1.11
C MET A 1 1.76 -4.30 -1.87
N ILE A 2 2.82 -4.88 -1.29
CA ILE A 2 4.12 -5.05 -1.97
C ILE A 2 3.95 -5.77 -3.31
N ASP A 3 3.25 -6.90 -3.36
CA ASP A 3 3.02 -7.64 -4.61
C ASP A 3 2.27 -6.81 -5.67
N HIS A 4 1.37 -5.92 -5.24
CA HIS A 4 0.68 -5.00 -6.14
C HIS A 4 1.66 -3.99 -6.75
N LEU A 5 2.56 -3.43 -5.94
CA LEU A 5 3.61 -2.52 -6.42
C LEU A 5 4.57 -3.19 -7.40
N GLN A 6 4.94 -4.45 -7.16
CA GLN A 6 5.79 -5.20 -8.09
C GLN A 6 5.09 -5.45 -9.43
N ARG A 7 3.82 -5.86 -9.39
CA ARG A 7 3.06 -6.24 -10.61
C ARG A 7 2.59 -5.03 -11.41
N SER A 8 2.15 -3.96 -10.75
CA SER A 8 1.55 -2.80 -11.40
C SER A 8 2.54 -1.69 -11.73
N TYR A 9 3.65 -1.57 -10.97
CA TYR A 9 4.62 -0.49 -11.13
C TYR A 9 6.07 -0.97 -11.32
N GLY A 10 6.31 -2.29 -11.39
CA GLY A 10 7.63 -2.85 -11.69
C GLY A 10 8.68 -2.69 -10.59
N LEU A 11 8.28 -2.31 -9.37
CA LEU A 11 9.20 -2.11 -8.25
C LEU A 11 9.85 -3.43 -7.81
N SER A 12 11.13 -3.37 -7.43
CA SER A 12 11.79 -4.49 -6.76
C SER A 12 11.17 -4.71 -5.38
N ARG A 13 11.27 -5.92 -4.81
CA ARG A 13 10.66 -6.22 -3.50
C ARG A 13 11.19 -5.32 -2.37
N PRO A 14 12.51 -5.05 -2.25
CA PRO A 14 13.03 -4.09 -1.28
C PRO A 14 12.53 -2.67 -1.49
N ASP A 15 12.49 -2.20 -2.75
CA ASP A 15 12.03 -0.84 -3.06
C ASP A 15 10.54 -0.69 -2.77
N ALA A 16 9.72 -1.66 -3.13
CA ALA A 16 8.30 -1.68 -2.82
C ALA A 16 8.04 -1.69 -1.30
N TYR A 17 8.87 -2.39 -0.52
CA TYR A 17 8.79 -2.37 0.94
C TYR A 17 9.09 -0.99 1.51
N MET A 18 10.22 -0.38 1.10
CA MET A 18 10.61 0.98 1.50
C MET A 18 9.59 2.03 1.03
N PHE A 19 8.99 1.84 -0.13
CA PHE A 19 7.97 2.73 -0.64
C PHE A 19 6.68 2.64 0.19
N CYS A 20 6.23 1.42 0.51
CA CYS A 20 5.05 1.23 1.35
C CYS A 20 5.20 1.87 2.73
N SER A 21 6.38 1.82 3.34
CA SER A 21 6.58 2.33 4.70
C SER A 21 6.43 3.84 4.81
N VAL A 22 6.56 4.59 3.71
CA VAL A 22 6.51 6.06 3.71
C VAL A 22 5.29 6.63 2.97
N ILE A 23 4.80 5.95 1.93
CA ILE A 23 3.71 6.46 1.08
C ILE A 23 2.34 5.86 1.43
N VAL A 24 2.29 4.62 1.93
CA VAL A 24 1.01 3.93 2.16
C VAL A 24 0.46 4.29 3.52
N ASP A 25 -0.81 4.72 3.54
CA ASP A 25 -1.54 4.99 4.78
C ASP A 25 -2.36 3.75 5.20
N LEU A 26 -2.19 3.34 6.45
CA LEU A 26 -2.90 2.18 7.02
C LEU A 26 -3.98 2.66 7.97
N LYS A 27 -5.23 2.29 7.67
CA LYS A 27 -6.38 2.69 8.45
C LYS A 27 -7.10 1.49 9.02
N LEU A 28 -7.31 1.51 10.33
CA LEU A 28 -8.07 0.46 10.99
C LEU A 28 -9.56 0.74 10.82
N CYS A 29 -10.27 -0.18 10.17
CA CYS A 29 -11.65 0.01 9.75
C CYS A 29 -12.63 -0.66 10.71
N GLU A 30 -12.27 -1.79 11.29
CA GLU A 30 -13.15 -2.55 12.18
C GLU A 30 -12.35 -3.13 13.35
N VAL A 31 -12.54 -2.55 14.55
CA VAL A 31 -11.97 -3.08 15.81
C VAL A 31 -12.91 -4.05 16.52
N VAL A 32 -14.20 -4.05 16.15
CA VAL A 32 -15.25 -4.69 16.96
C VAL A 32 -15.32 -6.20 16.78
N ASP A 33 -14.83 -6.72 15.66
CA ASP A 33 -14.80 -8.16 15.36
C ASP A 33 -13.53 -8.83 15.90
N ALA A 34 -13.33 -8.84 17.22
CA ALA A 34 -12.21 -9.60 17.79
C ALA A 34 -12.44 -11.12 17.59
N PRO A 35 -11.44 -11.89 17.12
CA PRO A 35 -10.02 -11.54 16.96
C PRO A 35 -9.62 -11.00 15.56
N ASN A 36 -10.55 -10.89 14.62
CA ASN A 36 -10.30 -10.49 13.23
C ASN A 36 -10.51 -9.00 13.00
N TRP A 37 -9.45 -8.21 13.15
CA TRP A 37 -9.52 -6.79 12.80
C TRP A 37 -9.31 -6.53 11.32
N VAL A 38 -10.05 -5.57 10.78
CA VAL A 38 -9.91 -5.14 9.38
C VAL A 38 -9.04 -3.90 9.30
N VAL A 39 -7.98 -3.96 8.50
CA VAL A 39 -7.08 -2.85 8.20
C VAL A 39 -7.04 -2.63 6.68
N SER A 40 -7.24 -1.40 6.26
CA SER A 40 -7.14 -0.97 4.86
C SER A 40 -5.82 -0.28 4.58
N ALA A 41 -5.29 -0.45 3.38
CA ALA A 41 -4.09 0.23 2.89
C ALA A 41 -4.46 1.17 1.74
N PHE A 42 -4.11 2.45 1.86
CA PHE A 42 -4.38 3.48 0.86
C PHE A 42 -3.09 3.90 0.17
N LEU A 43 -3.09 3.84 -1.17
CA LEU A 43 -1.99 4.27 -2.02
C LEU A 43 -2.43 5.50 -2.82
N PRO A 44 -1.91 6.71 -2.53
CA PRO A 44 -2.21 7.89 -3.33
C PRO A 44 -1.65 7.75 -4.74
N GLN A 45 -2.51 7.74 -5.77
CA GLN A 45 -2.07 7.56 -7.16
C GLN A 45 -1.25 8.75 -7.70
N SER A 46 -1.36 9.93 -7.09
CA SER A 46 -0.62 11.13 -7.48
C SER A 46 0.91 10.99 -7.42
N VAL A 47 1.41 10.00 -6.66
CA VAL A 47 2.85 9.71 -6.58
C VAL A 47 3.39 9.03 -7.84
N PHE A 48 2.52 8.44 -8.65
CA PHE A 48 2.86 7.87 -9.95
C PHE A 48 2.47 8.91 -11.00
N ALA A 49 3.40 9.80 -11.32
CA ALA A 49 3.20 10.74 -12.41
C ALA A 49 3.14 9.95 -13.73
N THR A 50 2.01 10.04 -14.45
CA THR A 50 1.92 9.58 -15.83
C THR A 50 2.86 10.45 -16.68
N PRO A 51 3.84 9.87 -17.42
CA PRO A 51 4.46 10.61 -18.50
C PRO A 51 3.40 10.83 -19.58
N SER A 52 3.03 12.09 -19.81
CA SER A 52 2.23 12.54 -20.95
C SER A 52 3.00 12.38 -22.25
#